data_AF-A0A355GL11-F1
#
_entry.id   AF-A0A355GL11-F1
#
_cell.length_a   1.000
_cell.length_b   1.000
_cell.length_c   1.000
_cell.angle_alpha   90.00
_cell.angle_beta   90.00
_cell.angle_gamma   90.00
#
_symmetry.space_group_name_H-M   'P 1'
#
loop_
_entity.id
_entity.type
_entity.pdbx_description
1 polymer ?
#
loop_
_entity_poly.entity_id
_entity_poly.type
_entity_poly.pdbx_seq_one_letter_code
_entity_poly.pdbx_strand_id
1 'polypeptide(L)' 'VDTWSTRSIGGCTYHVGHPGGLNPGTFPVNAYEAESRRAGRFFKMGHTGGTSSIPEDEKNAMFPLTLDLRRNRGIV' A
#
# COMPACT_ATOMS: atom_id res chain seq x y z
N VAL A 1 10.34 -3.51 -8.55
CA VAL A 1 10.54 -4.95 -8.32
C VAL A 1 11.80 -5.34 -9.06
N ASP A 2 12.67 -6.14 -8.45
CA ASP A 2 13.81 -6.71 -9.15
C ASP A 2 13.28 -7.82 -10.07
N THR A 3 13.35 -7.59 -11.38
CA THR A 3 12.86 -8.52 -12.40
C THR A 3 13.81 -9.69 -12.63
N TRP A 4 15.08 -9.61 -12.20
CA TRP A 4 16.00 -10.73 -12.32
C TRP A 4 15.73 -11.79 -11.25
N SER A 5 15.52 -11.37 -10.00
CA SER A 5 15.17 -12.28 -8.90
C SER A 5 13.66 -12.47 -8.70
N THR A 6 12.82 -11.72 -9.44
CA THR A 6 11.36 -11.68 -9.31
C THR A 6 10.90 -11.35 -7.88
N ARG A 7 11.61 -10.44 -7.20
CA ARG A 7 11.37 -10.06 -5.80
C ARG A 7 11.20 -8.57 -5.62
N SER A 8 10.46 -8.18 -4.59
CA SER A 8 10.37 -6.76 -4.21
C SER A 8 11.72 -6.25 -3.69
N ILE A 9 12.05 -5.00 -3.99
CA ILE A 9 13.28 -4.32 -3.53
C ILE A 9 13.11 -3.80 -2.09
N GLY A 10 11.87 -3.69 -1.63
CA GLY A 10 11.53 -3.27 -0.27
C GLY A 10 10.09 -3.59 0.08
N GLY A 11 9.72 -3.33 1.33
CA GLY A 11 8.38 -3.57 1.81
C GLY A 11 8.12 -2.89 3.13
N CYS A 12 6.83 -2.74 3.43
CA CYS A 12 6.36 -2.34 4.73
C CYS A 12 5.11 -3.13 5.07
N THR A 13 4.82 -3.24 6.35
CA THR A 13 3.53 -3.73 6.81
C THR A 13 2.69 -2.54 7.22
N TYR A 14 1.50 -2.46 6.65
CA TYR A 14 0.51 -1.45 7.01
C TYR A 14 -0.58 -2.10 7.86
N HIS A 15 -0.89 -1.44 8.97
CA HIS A 15 -2.02 -1.81 9.81
C HIS A 15 -3.12 -0.74 9.70
N VAL A 16 -4.38 -1.17 9.57
CA VAL A 16 -5.54 -0.23 9.55
C VAL A 16 -5.57 0.66 10.80
N GLY A 17 -5.05 0.12 11.90
CA GLY A 17 -4.79 0.85 13.14
C GLY A 17 -3.47 0.40 13.77
N HIS A 18 -2.93 1.21 14.69
CA HIS A 18 -1.70 0.88 15.41
C HIS A 18 -1.82 -0.51 16.08
N PRO A 19 -0.85 -1.42 15.87
CA PRO A 19 -0.95 -2.81 16.35
C PRO A 19 -1.01 -2.91 17.89
N GLY A 20 -0.50 -1.92 18.62
CA GLY A 20 -0.62 -1.81 20.08
C GLY A 20 -2.00 -1.35 20.60
N GLY A 21 -3.04 -1.27 19.75
CA GLY A 21 -4.42 -0.97 20.20
C GLY A 21 -4.77 0.51 20.38
N LEU A 22 -3.84 1.43 20.12
CA LEU A 22 -4.03 2.88 20.28
C LEU A 22 -4.72 3.52 19.07
N ASN A 23 -5.95 3.09 18.76
CA ASN A 23 -6.70 3.59 17.61
C ASN A 23 -7.79 4.58 18.02
N PRO A 24 -7.64 5.88 17.70
CA PRO A 24 -8.63 6.88 18.08
C PRO A 24 -9.89 6.73 17.22
N GLY A 25 -11.06 6.81 17.86
CA GLY A 25 -12.37 6.80 17.17
C GLY A 25 -12.80 8.17 16.63
N THR A 26 -12.01 9.22 16.85
CA THR A 26 -12.31 10.60 16.45
C THR A 26 -11.39 11.08 15.34
N PHE A 27 -11.79 12.15 14.65
CA PHE A 27 -10.92 12.83 13.71
C PHE A 27 -9.69 13.43 14.43
N PRO A 28 -8.54 13.53 13.74
CA PRO A 28 -7.39 14.21 14.30
C PRO A 28 -7.69 15.69 14.52
N VAL A 29 -7.26 16.22 15.66
CA VAL A 29 -7.50 17.61 16.08
C VAL A 29 -6.56 18.60 15.38
N ASN A 30 -5.43 18.12 14.88
CA ASN A 30 -4.46 18.92 14.13
C ASN A 30 -3.64 18.06 13.14
N ALA A 31 -2.84 18.72 12.30
CA ALA A 31 -2.01 18.08 11.29
C ALA A 31 -0.92 17.17 11.89
N TYR A 32 -0.33 17.58 13.01
CA TYR A 32 0.72 16.81 13.70
C TYR A 32 0.18 15.48 14.22
N GLU A 33 -0.98 15.49 14.87
CA GLU A 33 -1.66 14.29 15.35
C GLU A 33 -2.04 13.36 14.18
N ALA A 34 -2.54 13.93 13.08
CA ALA A 34 -2.85 13.16 11.87
C ALA A 34 -1.60 12.47 11.30
N GLU A 35 -0.46 13.16 11.28
CA GLU A 35 0.82 12.61 10.85
C GLU A 35 1.32 11.51 11.80
N SER A 36 1.32 11.74 13.11
CA SER A 36 1.71 10.73 14.10
C SER A 36 0.84 9.46 14.00
N ARG A 37 -0.47 9.61 13.83
CA ARG A 37 -1.40 8.49 13.63
C ARG A 37 -1.11 7.72 12.34
N ARG A 38 -0.72 8.41 11.26
CA ARG A 38 -0.30 7.75 10.00
C ARG A 38 1.03 7.00 10.19
N ALA A 39 2.02 7.63 10.80
CA ALA A 39 3.33 7.03 11.04
C ALA A 39 3.24 5.73 11.86
N GLY A 40 2.40 5.71 12.90
CA GLY A 40 2.18 4.53 13.73
C GLY A 40 1.52 3.33 13.03
N ARG A 41 1.04 3.48 11.80
CA ARG A 41 0.46 2.37 11.02
C ARG A 41 1.47 1.62 10.17
N PHE A 42 2.64 2.22 9.91
CA PHE A 42 3.64 1.67 8.99
C PHE A 42 4.84 1.12 9.74
N PHE A 43 5.11 -0.15 9.52
CA PHE A 43 6.27 -0.84 10.07
C PHE A 43 7.23 -1.18 8.93
N LYS A 44 8.49 -0.80 9.08
CA LYS A 44 9.56 -1.10 8.09
C LYS A 44 9.89 -2.59 8.03
N MET A 45 9.52 -3.34 9.06
CA MET A 45 9.78 -4.78 9.22
C MET A 45 8.48 -5.58 9.09
N GLY A 46 8.61 -6.89 8.85
CA GLY A 46 7.47 -7.82 8.79
C GLY A 46 6.72 -7.84 7.45
N HIS A 47 7.29 -7.27 6.39
CA HIS A 47 6.72 -7.36 5.04
C HIS A 47 6.85 -8.79 4.51
N THR A 48 5.91 -9.22 3.66
CA THR A 48 5.97 -10.53 3.01
C THR A 48 7.04 -10.53 1.94
N GLY A 49 8.13 -11.24 2.19
CA GLY A 49 9.08 -11.60 1.14
C GLY A 49 8.52 -12.72 0.26
N GLY A 50 8.88 -12.75 -1.02
CA GLY A 50 8.44 -13.81 -1.93
C GLY A 50 8.55 -13.42 -3.39
N THR A 51 8.34 -14.40 -4.26
CA THR A 51 8.20 -14.18 -5.70
C THR A 51 6.92 -13.39 -5.94
N SER A 52 7.02 -12.28 -6.67
CA SER A 52 5.86 -11.43 -6.99
C SER A 52 5.67 -11.38 -8.49
N SER A 53 4.50 -11.82 -8.96
CA SER A 53 4.13 -11.66 -10.37
C SER A 53 3.66 -10.22 -10.59
N ILE A 54 4.27 -9.56 -11.58
CA ILE A 54 3.88 -8.22 -11.99
C ILE A 54 2.68 -8.35 -12.92
N PRO A 55 1.53 -7.75 -12.62
CA PRO A 55 0.41 -7.77 -13.55
C PRO A 55 0.72 -6.90 -14.76
N GLU A 56 0.12 -7.23 -15.91
CA GLU A 56 0.29 -6.44 -17.13
C GLU A 56 -0.22 -4.99 -16.98
N ASP A 57 0.40 -4.10 -17.76
CA ASP A 57 0.03 -2.69 -17.82
C ASP A 57 -1.37 -2.51 -18.44
N GLU A 58 -2.29 -1.91 -17.68
CA GLU A 58 -3.60 -1.54 -18.20
C GLU A 58 -3.49 -0.23 -19.01
N LYS A 59 -3.52 -0.36 -20.34
CA LYS A 59 -3.51 0.79 -21.25
C LYS A 59 -4.92 1.30 -21.46
N ASN A 60 -5.14 2.60 -21.21
CA ASN A 60 -6.41 3.26 -21.46
C ASN A 60 -6.22 4.44 -22.41
N ALA A 61 -6.73 4.33 -23.64
CA ALA A 61 -6.58 5.38 -24.65
C ALA A 61 -7.25 6.71 -24.25
N MET A 62 -8.36 6.66 -23.50
CA MET A 62 -9.04 7.86 -23.03
C MET A 62 -8.33 8.50 -21.83
N PHE A 63 -7.57 7.71 -21.07
CA PHE A 63 -6.83 8.18 -19.90
C PHE A 63 -5.41 7.58 -19.88
N PRO A 64 -4.52 8.02 -20.79
CA PRO A 64 -3.21 7.38 -20.98
C PRO A 64 -2.30 7.43 -19.75
N LEU A 65 -2.54 8.39 -18.86
CA LEU A 65 -1.74 8.68 -17.68
C LEU A 65 -2.48 8.35 -16.37
N THR A 66 -3.61 7.66 -16.43
CA THR A 66 -4.41 7.37 -15.24
C THR A 66 -4.89 5.93 -15.23
N LEU A 67 -4.49 5.21 -14.19
CA LEU A 67 -4.99 3.87 -13.89
C LEU A 67 -6.27 3.98 -13.05
N ASP A 68 -7.38 3.47 -13.58
CA ASP A 68 -8.66 3.47 -12.87
C ASP A 68 -8.85 2.15 -12.09
N LEU A 69 -8.47 2.17 -10.81
CA LEU A 69 -8.56 1.00 -9.91
C LEU A 69 -9.99 0.54 -9.60
N ARG A 70 -11.03 1.26 -10.04
CA ARG A 70 -12.43 0.85 -9.88
C ARG A 70 -12.84 -0.22 -10.90
N ARG A 71 -12.06 -0.39 -11.98
CA ARG A 71 -12.29 -1.41 -12.98
C ARG A 71 -11.87 -2.75 -12.40
N ASN A 72 -12.85 -3.65 -12.26
CA ASN A 72 -12.61 -4.96 -11.67
C ASN A 72 -11.63 -5.75 -12.54
N ARG A 73 -10.45 -6.06 -12.01
CA ARG A 73 -9.50 -6.95 -12.67
C ARG A 73 -10.06 -8.36 -12.49
N GLY A 74 -10.45 -9.03 -13.58
CA GLY A 74 -10.78 -10.45 -13.54
C GLY A 74 -9.58 -11.19 -12.96
N ILE A 75 -9.71 -11.67 -11.73
CA ILE A 75 -8.73 -12.53 -11.07
C ILE A 75 -8.82 -13.87 -11.81
N VAL A 76 -7.78 -14.21 -12.57
CA VAL A 76 -7.54 -15.56 -13.09
C VAL A 76 -6.45 -16.19 -12.24
#